data_AF-A0A955PYM9-F1
#
_entry.id   AF-A0A955PYM9-F1
#
_cell.length_a   1.000
_cell.length_b   1.000
_cell.length_c   1.000
_cell.angle_alpha   90.00
_cell.angle_beta   90.00
_cell.angle_gamma   90.00
#
_symmetry.space_group_name_H-M   'P 1'
#
loop_
_entity.id
_entity.type
_entity.pdbx_description
1 polymer ?
#
loop_
_entity_poly.entity_id
_entity_poly.type
_entity_poly.pdbx_seq_one_letter_code
_entity_poly.pdbx_strand_id
1 'polypeptide(L)' 'VLDYVAQDCRLTLDVAEASEQAKKISWITGRGTTSHFELPGGWLTVQEASKLPLPDTSWMDKPWPRSKFTVWW' A
#
# COMPACT_ATOMS: atom_id res chain seq x y z
N VAL A 1 -9.24 20.89 -1.36
CA VAL A 1 -8.39 19.87 -2.05
C VAL A 1 -7.21 19.49 -1.18
N LEU A 2 -6.40 20.44 -0.70
CA LEU A 2 -5.26 20.14 0.17
C LEU A 2 -5.64 19.47 1.50
N ASP A 3 -6.77 19.87 2.11
CA ASP A 3 -7.22 19.27 3.37
C ASP A 3 -7.56 17.79 3.24
N TYR A 4 -8.14 17.40 2.09
CA TYR A 4 -8.43 16.01 1.76
C TYR A 4 -7.14 15.20 1.59
N VAL A 5 -6.13 15.75 0.89
CA VAL A 5 -4.82 15.09 0.74
C VAL A 5 -4.17 14.86 2.10
N ALA A 6 -4.20 15.88 2.96
CA ALA A 6 -3.64 15.75 4.30
C ALA A 6 -4.40 14.72 5.15
N GLN A 7 -5.72 14.62 4.98
CA GLN A 7 -6.54 13.62 5.65
C GLN A 7 -6.22 12.20 5.17
N ASP A 8 -6.09 11.99 3.85
CA ASP A 8 -5.73 10.70 3.28
C ASP A 8 -4.35 10.24 3.77
N CYS A 9 -3.37 11.15 3.87
CA CYS A 9 -2.06 10.81 4.44
C CYS A 9 -2.15 10.36 5.90
N ARG A 10 -2.93 11.08 6.73
CA ARG A 10 -3.12 10.71 8.13
C ARG A 10 -3.83 9.37 8.28
N LEU A 11 -4.93 9.18 7.57
CA LEU A 11 -5.68 7.92 7.62
C LEU A 11 -4.83 6.73 7.14
N THR A 12 -4.03 6.93 6.09
CA THR A 12 -3.09 5.90 5.60
C THR A 12 -2.07 5.54 6.67
N LEU A 13 -1.54 6.53 7.40
CA LEU A 13 -0.62 6.29 8.51
C LEU A 13 -1.30 5.51 9.65
N ASP A 14 -2.49 5.93 10.07
CA ASP A 14 -3.24 5.26 11.14
C ASP A 14 -3.48 3.77 10.81
N VAL A 15 -3.86 3.48 9.55
CA VAL A 15 -4.05 2.11 9.07
C VAL A 15 -2.74 1.33 9.05
N ALA A 16 -1.64 1.95 8.60
CA ALA A 16 -0.33 1.31 8.55
C ALA A 16 0.15 0.95 9.97
N GLU A 17 0.07 1.88 10.92
CA GLU A 17 0.49 1.66 12.31
C GLU A 17 -0.35 0.59 13.00
N ALA A 18 -1.69 0.65 12.86
CA ALA A 18 -2.58 -0.37 13.42
C ALA A 18 -2.30 -1.77 12.83
N SER A 19 -2.03 -1.85 11.53
CA SER A 19 -1.73 -3.11 10.85
C SER A 19 -0.37 -3.69 11.28
N GLU A 20 0.63 -2.83 11.49
CA GLU A 20 1.96 -3.21 11.96
C GLU A 20 1.88 -3.81 13.38
N GLN A 21 1.15 -3.15 14.28
CA GLN A 21 0.92 -3.62 15.65
C GLN A 21 0.17 -4.95 15.67
N ALA A 22 -0.82 -5.11 14.80
CA ALA A 22 -1.60 -6.33 14.67
C ALA A 22 -0.88 -7.45 13.90
N LYS A 23 0.28 -7.16 13.29
CA LYS A 23 1.01 -8.05 12.37
C LYS A 23 0.17 -8.56 11.20
N LYS A 24 -0.84 -7.78 10.79
CA LYS A 24 -1.72 -8.06 9.66
C LYS A 24 -2.48 -6.80 9.25
N ILE A 25 -2.80 -6.68 7.96
CA ILE A 25 -3.80 -5.72 7.48
C ILE A 25 -5.14 -6.45 7.31
N SER A 26 -6.24 -5.84 7.74
CA SER A 26 -7.59 -6.42 7.65
C SER A 26 -8.55 -5.44 6.98
N TRP A 27 -9.52 -5.97 6.23
CA TRP A 27 -10.54 -5.18 5.54
C TRP A 27 -11.87 -5.92 5.50
N ILE A 28 -12.97 -5.17 5.33
CA ILE A 28 -14.28 -5.74 5.05
C ILE A 28 -14.43 -5.88 3.53
N THR A 29 -14.74 -7.09 3.06
CA THR A 29 -14.98 -7.36 1.65
C THR A 29 -16.31 -6.74 1.19
N GLY A 30 -16.52 -6.62 -0.12
CA GLY A 30 -17.81 -6.17 -0.67
C GLY A 30 -19.02 -7.05 -0.30
N ARG A 31 -18.80 -8.26 0.24
CA ARG A 31 -19.85 -9.15 0.76
C ARG A 31 -20.09 -9.02 2.27
N GLY A 32 -19.40 -8.09 2.94
CA GLY A 32 -19.54 -7.84 4.38
C GLY A 32 -18.72 -8.79 5.27
N THR A 33 -17.91 -9.68 4.72
CA THR A 33 -17.01 -10.55 5.51
C THR A 33 -15.68 -9.87 5.78
N THR A 34 -15.06 -10.16 6.92
CA THR A 34 -13.69 -9.71 7.22
C THR A 34 -12.67 -10.59 6.48
N SER A 35 -11.76 -9.95 5.76
CA SER A 35 -10.58 -10.56 5.13
C SER A 35 -9.31 -9.92 5.71
N HIS A 36 -8.19 -10.61 5.60
CA HIS A 36 -6.91 -10.13 6.10
C HIS A 36 -5.74 -10.62 5.26
N PHE A 37 -4.59 -9.97 5.45
CA PHE A 37 -3.30 -10.35 4.92
C PHE A 37 -2.26 -10.22 6.04
N GLU A 38 -1.51 -11.29 6.26
CA GLU A 38 -0.52 -11.38 7.33
C GLU A 38 0.74 -10.57 7.01
N LEU A 39 1.27 -9.88 8.02
CA LEU A 39 2.49 -9.06 7.98
C LEU A 39 3.45 -9.54 9.09
N PRO A 40 3.97 -10.79 9.03
CA PRO A 40 4.75 -11.37 10.12
C PRO A 40 6.03 -10.57 10.42
N GLY A 41 6.65 -10.00 9.38
CA GLY A 41 7.81 -9.11 9.49
C GLY A 41 7.46 -7.62 9.56
N GLY A 42 6.17 -7.28 9.56
CA GLY A 42 5.70 -5.90 9.38
C GLY A 42 5.64 -5.46 7.92
N TRP A 43 5.46 -4.16 7.72
CA TRP A 43 5.57 -3.51 6.42
C TRP A 43 7.00 -3.53 5.91
N LEU A 44 7.13 -3.79 4.61
CA LEU A 44 8.42 -3.61 3.93
C LEU A 44 8.81 -2.14 3.92
N THR A 45 10.08 -1.86 4.16
CA THR A 45 10.66 -0.55 3.85
C THR A 45 10.59 -0.29 2.34
N VAL A 46 10.68 0.98 1.94
CA VAL A 46 10.74 1.36 0.51
C VAL A 46 11.86 0.62 -0.22
N GLN A 47 13.01 0.41 0.44
CA GLN A 47 14.14 -0.29 -0.15
C GLN A 47 13.87 -1.78 -0.37
N GLU A 48 13.21 -2.45 0.58
CA GLU A 48 12.82 -3.86 0.44
C GLU A 48 11.73 -4.04 -0.61
N ALA A 49 10.69 -3.20 -0.56
CA ALA A 49 9.61 -3.21 -1.55
C ALA A 49 10.12 -2.95 -2.98
N SER A 50 11.16 -2.12 -3.14
CA SER A 50 11.75 -1.84 -4.45
C SER A 50 12.43 -3.05 -5.10
N LYS A 51 12.83 -4.05 -4.30
CA LYS A 51 13.43 -5.31 -4.78
C LYS A 51 12.38 -6.32 -5.25
N LEU A 52 11.10 -6.09 -4.95
CA LEU A 52 10.02 -6.96 -5.43
C LEU A 52 9.90 -6.89 -6.96
N PRO A 53 9.47 -7.98 -7.61
CA PRO A 53 9.21 -8.00 -9.03
C PRO A 53 8.23 -6.87 -9.42
N LEU A 54 8.30 -6.45 -10.68
CA LEU A 54 7.30 -5.53 -11.21
C LEU A 54 5.93 -6.22 -11.20
N PRO A 55 4.85 -5.48 -10.87
CA PRO A 55 3.51 -6.05 -10.93
C PRO A 55 3.19 -6.45 -12.37
N ASP A 56 2.30 -7.43 -12.53
CA ASP A 56 1.74 -7.70 -13.84
C ASP A 56 0.87 -6.51 -14.29
N THR A 57 1.30 -5.88 -15.38
CA THR A 57 0.61 -4.76 -16.00
C THR A 57 0.09 -5.12 -17.39
N SER A 58 -0.03 -6.40 -17.73
CA SER A 58 -0.52 -6.88 -19.03
C SER A 58 -1.92 -6.39 -19.40
N TRP A 59 -2.71 -6.00 -18.40
CA TRP A 59 -4.06 -5.46 -18.54
C TRP A 59 -4.11 -3.94 -18.80
N MET A 60 -2.98 -3.23 -18.77
CA MET A 60 -2.93 -1.78 -18.99
C MET A 60 -2.36 -1.45 -20.38
N ASP A 61 -2.98 -0.50 -21.09
CA ASP A 61 -2.45 -0.02 -22.39
C ASP A 61 -1.12 0.75 -22.24
N LYS A 62 -1.01 1.58 -21.18
CA LYS A 62 0.16 2.45 -20.93
C LYS A 62 0.47 2.50 -19.43
N PRO A 63 1.02 1.42 -18.85
CA PRO A 63 1.34 1.38 -17.43
C PRO A 63 2.41 2.40 -17.07
N TRP A 64 2.24 3.06 -15.92
CA TRP A 64 3.28 3.94 -15.39
C TRP A 64 4.44 3.12 -14.82
N PRO A 65 5.70 3.43 -15.18
CA PRO A 65 6.84 2.73 -14.62
C PRO A 65 7.00 3.09 -13.15
N ARG A 66 7.51 2.16 -12.34
CA ARG A 66 7.82 2.39 -10.91
C ARG A 66 8.70 3.63 -10.70
N SER A 67 9.61 3.91 -11.63
CA SER A 67 10.50 5.07 -11.60
C SER A 67 9.75 6.41 -11.57
N LYS A 68 8.55 6.49 -12.15
CA LYS A 68 7.72 7.71 -12.11
C LYS A 68 7.41 8.19 -10.69
N PHE A 69 7.36 7.27 -9.73
CA PHE A 69 6.98 7.56 -8.34
C PHE A 69 8.17 7.57 -7.38
N THR A 70 9.32 7.05 -7.80
CA THR A 70 10.47 6.78 -6.93
C THR A 70 11.71 7.60 -7.31
N VAL A 71 11.73 8.17 -8.52
CA VAL A 71 12.80 9.06 -8.98
C VAL A 71 12.25 10.49 -8.97
N TRP A 72 12.81 11.34 -8.09
CA TRP A 72 12.36 12.72 -7.88
C TRP A 72 13.37 13.75 -8.37
N TRP A 73 14.24 13.36 -9.31
CA TRP A 73 15.29 14.18 -9.91
C TRP A 73 15.43 13.92 -11.40
#